data_AF-A0A534IPI6-F1
#
_entry.id   AF-A0A534IPI6-F1
#
_cell.length_a   1.000
_cell.length_b   1.000
_cell.length_c   1.000
_cell.angle_alpha   90.00
_cell.angle_beta   90.00
_cell.angle_gamma   90.00
#
_symmetry.space_group_name_H-M   'P 1'
#
loop_
_entity.id
_entity.type
_entity.pdbx_description
1 polymer ?
#
loop_
_entity_poly.entity_id
_entity_poly.type
_entity_poly.pdbx_seq_one_letter_code
_entity_poly.pdbx_strand_id
1 'polypeptide(L)' 'MRKARRGAIVLVGSTPAITGDVAGIPYFVAKAGVLALTRGLAQLLGPDNVHVNAIAPGAVDTDAMAG' A
#
# COMPACT_ATOMS: atom_id res chain seq x y z
N MET A 1 8.30 17.17 2.38
CA MET A 1 8.93 16.05 3.13
C MET A 1 10.44 16.02 2.94
N ARG A 2 10.97 15.73 1.74
CA ARG A 2 12.43 15.65 1.48
C ARG A 2 13.24 16.86 1.93
N LYS A 3 12.86 18.07 1.49
CA LYS A 3 13.51 19.33 1.91
C LYS A 3 13.50 19.54 3.44
N ALA A 4 12.46 19.06 4.11
CA ALA A 4 12.31 19.18 5.56
C ALA A 4 13.00 18.05 6.35
N ARG A 5 13.57 17.05 5.65
CA ARG A 5 14.20 15.84 6.22
C ARG A 5 13.36 15.14 7.32
N ARG A 6 12.03 15.12 7.11
CA ARG A 6 11.08 14.43 7.98
C ARG A 6 9.75 14.17 7.26
N GLY A 7 9.12 13.05 7.54
CA GLY A 7 7.76 12.74 7.10
C GLY A 7 7.39 11.27 7.20
N ALA A 8 6.11 10.97 6.98
CA ALA A 8 5.61 9.61 6.86
C ALA A 8 4.60 9.53 5.71
N ILE A 9 4.63 8.42 4.97
CA ILE A 9 3.68 8.07 3.92
C ILE A 9 3.11 6.69 4.27
N VAL A 10 1.78 6.57 4.29
CA VAL A 10 1.08 5.30 4.49
C VAL A 10 0.21 5.03 3.26
N LEU A 11 0.47 3.92 2.59
CA LEU A 11 -0.32 3.46 1.45
C LEU A 11 -1.30 2.36 1.86
N VAL A 12 -2.38 2.20 1.10
CA VAL A 12 -3.42 1.19 1.35
C VAL A 12 -3.38 0.11 0.28
N GLY A 13 -2.77 -1.02 0.64
CA GLY A 13 -2.82 -2.28 -0.10
C GLY A 13 -4.12 -3.04 0.16
N SER A 14 -4.05 -4.36 0.11
CA SER A 14 -5.17 -5.27 0.42
C SER A 14 -4.62 -6.68 0.64
N THR A 15 -5.27 -7.54 1.43
CA THR A 15 -4.78 -8.92 1.64
C THR A 15 -4.67 -9.76 0.35
N PRO A 16 -5.56 -9.64 -0.66
CA PRO A 16 -5.40 -10.29 -1.97
C PRO A 16 -4.09 -9.97 -2.69
N ALA A 17 -3.48 -8.81 -2.43
CA ALA A 17 -2.18 -8.46 -2.99
C ALA A 17 -1.04 -9.37 -2.50
N ILE A 18 -1.26 -10.10 -1.41
CA ILE A 18 -0.30 -11.01 -0.77
C ILE A 18 -0.71 -12.46 -1.02
N THR A 19 -2.00 -12.77 -0.87
CA THR A 19 -2.53 -14.14 -0.97
C THR A 19 -2.90 -14.55 -2.40
N GLY A 20 -3.04 -13.59 -3.32
CA GLY A 20 -3.69 -13.78 -4.62
C GLY A 20 -5.22 -13.75 -4.52
N ASP A 21 -5.87 -13.59 -5.68
CA ASP A 21 -7.33 -13.65 -5.84
C ASP A 21 -7.70 -14.07 -7.27
N VAL A 22 -8.68 -14.97 -7.38
CA VAL A 22 -9.14 -15.55 -8.64
C VAL A 22 -10.29 -14.77 -9.27
N ALA A 23 -11.04 -14.00 -8.49
CA ALA A 23 -12.19 -13.23 -8.98
C ALA A 23 -11.80 -11.77 -9.30
N GLY A 24 -10.83 -11.21 -8.58
CA GLY A 24 -10.37 -9.84 -8.70
C GLY A 24 -8.95 -9.69 -9.27
N ILE A 25 -8.61 -10.37 -10.37
CA ILE A 25 -7.24 -10.33 -10.94
C ILE A 25 -6.70 -8.90 -11.12
N PRO A 26 -7.40 -7.97 -11.80
CA PRO A 26 -6.91 -6.60 -11.95
C PRO A 26 -6.77 -5.88 -10.61
N TYR A 27 -7.68 -6.15 -9.66
CA TYR A 27 -7.67 -5.54 -8.34
C TYR A 27 -6.46 -5.96 -7.52
N PHE A 28 -6.20 -7.27 -7.38
CA PHE A 28 -5.08 -7.73 -6.57
C PHE A 28 -3.74 -7.37 -7.23
N VAL A 29 -3.64 -7.37 -8.56
CA VAL A 29 -2.45 -6.87 -9.28
C VAL A 29 -2.19 -5.39 -8.97
N ALA A 30 -3.22 -4.54 -9.07
CA ALA A 30 -3.09 -3.13 -8.74
C ALA A 30 -2.65 -2.93 -7.28
N LYS A 31 -3.24 -3.68 -6.34
CA LYS A 31 -2.88 -3.61 -4.92
C LYS A 31 -1.49 -4.21 -4.63
N ALA A 32 -1.03 -5.20 -5.38
CA ALA A 32 0.35 -5.69 -5.31
C ALA A 32 1.34 -4.63 -5.82
N GLY A 33 0.97 -3.87 -6.86
CA GLY A 33 1.70 -2.69 -7.33
C GLY A 33 1.89 -1.65 -6.22
N VAL A 34 0.86 -1.41 -5.38
CA VAL A 34 0.98 -0.52 -4.22
C VAL A 34 2.02 -1.04 -3.21
N LEU A 35 2.08 -2.35 -2.95
CA LEU A 35 3.08 -2.93 -2.05
C LEU A 35 4.50 -2.82 -2.63
N ALA A 36 4.66 -3.04 -3.94
CA ALA A 36 5.93 -2.85 -4.63
C ALA A 36 6.39 -1.38 -4.59
N LEU A 37 5.48 -0.44 -4.87
CA LEU A 37 5.73 0.99 -4.79
C LEU A 37 6.18 1.42 -3.39
N THR A 38 5.53 0.89 -2.36
CA THR A 38 5.88 1.15 -0.95
C THR A 38 7.33 0.81 -0.67
N ARG A 39 7.79 -0.36 -1.13
CA ARG A 39 9.19 -0.80 -0.97
C ARG A 39 10.16 0.12 -1.73
N GLY A 40 9.83 0.46 -2.98
CA GLY A 40 10.65 1.36 -3.79
C GLY A 40 10.77 2.77 -3.17
N LEU A 41 9.66 3.32 -2.68
CA LEU A 41 9.64 4.63 -2.02
C LEU A 41 10.35 4.60 -0.67
N ALA A 42 10.23 3.53 0.12
CA ALA A 42 10.95 3.38 1.38
C ALA A 42 12.47 3.42 1.15
N GLN A 43 12.97 2.72 0.12
CA GLN A 43 14.38 2.75 -0.26
C GLN A 43 14.82 4.12 -0.76
N LEU A 44 14.01 4.75 -1.62
CA LEU A 44 14.32 6.05 -2.20
C LEU A 44 14.34 7.19 -1.17
N LEU A 45 13.40 7.18 -0.22
CA LEU A 45 13.14 8.29 0.69
C LEU A 45 13.69 8.09 2.10
N GLY A 46 14.14 6.87 2.44
CA GLY A 46 14.80 6.56 3.71
C GLY A 46 15.97 7.50 4.05
N PRO A 47 16.89 7.81 3.10
CA PRO A 47 17.98 8.78 3.34
C PRO A 47 17.52 10.20 3.68
N ASP A 48 16.28 10.55 3.33
CA ASP A 48 15.65 11.84 3.64
C ASP A 48 14.85 11.80 4.96
N ASN A 49 15.00 10.73 5.76
CA ASN A 49 14.29 10.52 7.03
C ASN A 49 12.76 10.57 6.85
N VAL A 50 12.29 9.93 5.78
CA VAL A 50 10.85 9.77 5.48
C VAL A 50 10.50 8.29 5.58
N HIS A 51 9.54 7.98 6.46
CA HIS A 51 9.06 6.61 6.63
C HIS A 51 7.98 6.30 5.60
N VAL A 52 8.08 5.17 4.91
CA VAL A 52 7.06 4.74 3.94
C VAL A 52 6.62 3.33 4.27
N ASN A 53 5.34 3.16 4.58
CA ASN A 53 4.74 1.88 4.94
C ASN A 53 3.43 1.68 4.19
N ALA A 54 2.95 0.45 4.15
CA ALA A 54 1.63 0.13 3.65
C ALA A 54 0.90 -0.77 4.64
N ILE A 55 -0.42 -0.57 4.73
CA ILE A 55 -1.33 -1.50 5.39
C ILE A 55 -2.06 -2.31 4.33
N ALA A 56 -2.35 -3.57 4.62
CA ALA A 56 -3.10 -4.46 3.73
C ALA A 56 -4.35 -4.98 4.45
N PRO A 57 -5.46 -4.22 4.45
CA PRO A 57 -6.69 -4.65 5.08
C PRO A 57 -7.29 -5.87 4.38
N GLY A 58 -7.97 -6.72 5.15
CA GLY A 58 -8.88 -7.73 4.62
C GLY A 58 -10.25 -7.13 4.35
N ALA A 59 -11.32 -7.93 4.49
CA ALA A 59 -12.67 -7.38 4.48
C ALA A 59 -12.83 -6.38 5.64
N VAL A 60 -13.29 -5.16 5.30
CA VAL A 60 -13.57 -4.10 6.28
C VAL A 60 -15.03 -3.68 6.08
N ASP A 61 -15.79 -3.69 7.17
CA ASP A 61 -17.19 -3.27 7.17
C ASP A 61 -17.30 -1.78 6.84
N THR A 62 -17.70 -1.50 5.62
CA THR A 62 -17.83 -0.17 5.02
C THR A 62 -18.96 -0.21 4.01
N ASP A 63 -19.49 0.95 3.64
CA ASP A 63 -20.57 1.06 2.64
C ASP A 63 -20.21 0.39 1.30
N ALA A 64 -18.93 0.27 0.95
CA ALA A 64 -18.47 -0.41 -0.27
C ALA A 64 -18.70 -1.94 -0.26
N MET A 65 -18.99 -2.52 0.91
CA MET A 65 -19.34 -3.93 1.09
C MET A 65 -20.85 -4.14 1.21
N ALA A 66 -21.64 -3.08 1.33
CA ALA A 66 -23.09 -3.16 1.30
C ALA A 66 -23.54 -3.41 -0.15
N GLY A 67 -24.26 -4.51 -0.35
CA GLY A 67 -24.87 -4.88 -1.63
C GLY A 67 -26.17 -4.14 -1.89
#